data_AF-A0A1M7CYX8-F1
#
_entry.id   AF-A0A1M7CYX8-F1
#
_cell.length_a   1.000
_cell.length_b   1.000
_cell.length_c   1.000
_cell.angle_alpha   90.00
_cell.angle_beta   90.00
_cell.angle_gamma   90.00
#
_symmetry.space_group_name_H-M   'P 1'
#
loop_
_entity.id
_entity.type
_entity.pdbx_description
1 polymer ?
#
loop_
_entity_poly.entity_id
_entity_poly.type
_entity_poly.pdbx_seq_one_letter_code
_entity_poly.pdbx_strand_id
1 'polypeptide(L)'
;MANRLRLTAACVLSMSFLSGWTAARAAAPAFCKQYAQAALNQVRGGLANPRCAGSLQGARWSTDFAVHYEWCLGASFGAAGTERDARTQFLRSCTGR
;
A
#
# COMPACT_ATOMS: atom_id res chain seq x y z
N MET A 1 -31.02 24.40 59.15
CA MET A 1 -30.80 23.21 60.01
C MET A 1 -30.76 21.99 59.11
N ALA A 2 -29.84 21.05 59.39
CA ALA A 2 -29.48 19.75 58.77
C ALA A 2 -30.37 19.19 57.62
N ASN A 3 -29.87 18.46 56.61
CA ASN A 3 -29.01 17.28 56.72
C ASN A 3 -28.54 16.80 55.30
N ARG A 4 -27.42 16.07 55.23
CA ARG A 4 -26.75 15.57 54.01
C ARG A 4 -27.35 14.25 53.47
N LEU A 5 -26.74 13.73 52.37
CA LEU A 5 -26.65 12.33 51.85
C LEU A 5 -27.63 11.98 50.68
N ARG A 6 -27.29 11.34 49.52
CA ARG A 6 -26.14 10.51 49.04
C ARG A 6 -25.95 10.58 47.50
N LEU A 7 -24.71 10.33 47.05
CA LEU A 7 -24.29 9.99 45.67
C LEU A 7 -24.95 8.70 45.14
N THR A 8 -25.32 8.67 43.86
CA THR A 8 -25.26 7.55 42.86
C THR A 8 -25.84 8.11 41.53
N ALA A 9 -25.49 7.76 40.30
CA ALA A 9 -24.51 6.92 39.63
C ALA A 9 -24.48 7.39 38.15
N ALA A 10 -23.31 7.38 37.53
CA ALA A 10 -23.12 7.72 36.12
C ALA A 10 -23.75 6.68 35.19
N CYS A 11 -24.30 7.10 34.06
CA CYS A 11 -24.49 6.22 32.90
C CYS A 11 -24.48 7.06 31.61
N VAL A 12 -23.27 7.46 31.20
CA VAL A 12 -23.01 8.00 29.86
C VAL A 12 -23.17 6.82 28.90
N LEU A 13 -24.27 6.77 28.15
CA LEU A 13 -24.54 5.69 27.19
C LEU A 13 -23.50 5.72 26.06
N SER A 14 -22.70 4.65 26.02
CA SER A 14 -21.57 4.39 25.13
C SER A 14 -21.86 4.58 23.64
N MET A 15 -21.22 5.57 23.02
CA MET A 15 -20.90 5.54 21.59
C MET A 15 -19.73 4.59 21.36
N SER A 16 -20.01 3.31 21.18
CA SER A 16 -19.02 2.34 20.71
C SER A 16 -19.10 2.20 19.20
N PHE A 17 -18.65 3.22 18.46
CA PHE A 17 -18.18 2.99 17.10
C PHE A 17 -16.93 2.12 17.22
N LEU A 18 -17.06 0.82 16.89
CA LEU A 18 -15.91 -0.05 16.61
C LEU A 18 -15.23 0.50 15.37
N SER A 19 -14.45 1.56 15.57
CA SER A 19 -13.57 2.13 14.56
C SER A 19 -12.57 1.05 14.25
N GLY A 20 -12.77 0.38 13.11
CA GLY A 20 -11.84 -0.57 12.53
C GLY A 20 -10.54 0.13 12.20
N TRP A 21 -9.68 0.28 13.18
CA TRP A 21 -8.30 0.71 13.00
C TRP A 21 -7.46 -0.54 12.80
N THR A 22 -7.56 -1.14 11.61
CA THR A 22 -6.48 -1.99 11.14
C THR A 22 -5.31 -1.07 10.81
N ALA A 23 -4.37 -0.94 11.75
CA ALA A 23 -3.11 -0.27 11.50
C ALA A 23 -2.43 -0.93 10.28
N ALA A 24 -2.30 -0.19 9.19
CA ALA A 24 -1.60 -0.65 8.01
C ALA A 24 -0.14 -0.95 8.40
N ARG A 25 0.25 -2.23 8.37
CA ARG A 25 1.64 -2.62 8.62
C ARG A 25 2.48 -2.19 7.43
N ALA A 26 3.34 -1.20 7.65
CA ALA A 26 4.37 -0.82 6.70
C ALA A 26 5.19 -2.04 6.30
N ALA A 27 5.58 -2.11 5.03
CA ALA A 27 6.37 -3.22 4.55
C ALA A 27 7.80 -3.19 5.12
N ALA A 28 8.39 -4.36 5.41
CA ALA A 28 9.74 -4.42 5.96
C ALA A 28 10.78 -3.96 4.91
N PRO A 29 11.88 -3.27 5.29
CA PRO A 29 12.91 -2.80 4.35
C PRO A 29 13.46 -3.90 3.43
N ALA A 30 13.69 -5.10 3.96
CA ALA A 30 14.14 -6.24 3.17
C ALA A 30 13.14 -6.64 2.08
N PHE A 31 11.84 -6.64 2.40
CA PHE A 31 10.78 -6.87 1.42
C PHE A 31 10.76 -5.75 0.37
N CYS A 32 10.91 -4.49 0.78
CA CYS A 32 10.90 -3.37 -0.16
C CYS A 32 12.08 -3.37 -1.12
N LYS A 33 13.24 -3.86 -0.69
CA LYS A 33 14.37 -4.11 -1.59
C LYS A 33 14.00 -5.12 -2.68
N GLN A 34 13.34 -6.22 -2.32
CA GLN A 34 12.88 -7.23 -3.28
C GLN A 34 11.80 -6.68 -4.21
N TYR A 35 10.84 -5.92 -3.67
CA TYR A 35 9.81 -5.25 -4.45
C TYR A 35 10.43 -4.31 -5.50
N ALA A 36 11.37 -3.46 -5.09
CA ALA A 36 12.03 -2.51 -5.99
C ALA A 36 12.87 -3.20 -7.08
N GLN A 37 13.52 -4.32 -6.77
CA GLN A 37 14.22 -5.14 -7.78
C GLN A 37 13.24 -5.74 -8.80
N ALA A 38 12.13 -6.33 -8.33
CA ALA A 38 11.10 -6.89 -9.20
C ALA A 38 10.47 -5.80 -10.08
N ALA A 39 10.18 -4.63 -9.50
CA ALA A 39 9.69 -3.45 -10.20
C ALA A 39 10.62 -3.03 -11.34
N LEU A 40 11.93 -2.91 -11.11
CA LEU A 40 12.88 -2.56 -12.16
C LEU A 40 12.91 -3.58 -13.29
N ASN A 41 12.87 -4.87 -12.97
CA ASN A 41 12.83 -5.92 -13.98
C ASN A 41 11.57 -5.82 -14.84
N GLN A 42 10.42 -5.51 -14.22
CA GLN A 42 9.18 -5.24 -14.92
C GLN A 42 9.26 -4.00 -15.83
N VAL A 43 9.87 -2.90 -15.36
CA VAL A 43 10.07 -1.70 -16.20
C VAL A 43 10.94 -2.03 -17.42
N ARG A 44 12.08 -2.68 -17.20
CA ARG A 44 13.01 -3.05 -18.29
C ARG A 44 12.34 -3.96 -19.31
N GLY A 45 11.67 -5.02 -18.86
CA GLY A 45 10.96 -5.94 -19.75
C GLY A 45 9.82 -5.27 -20.49
N GLY A 46 9.09 -4.37 -19.83
CA GLY A 46 8.01 -3.61 -20.44
C GLY A 46 8.49 -2.61 -21.49
N LEU A 47 9.55 -1.84 -21.20
CA LEU A 47 10.15 -0.89 -22.16
C LEU A 47 10.77 -1.58 -23.37
N ALA A 48 11.26 -2.82 -23.20
CA ALA A 48 11.76 -3.64 -24.29
C ALA A 48 10.65 -4.19 -25.21
N ASN A 49 9.38 -4.10 -24.80
CA ASN A 49 8.23 -4.53 -25.61
C ASN A 49 7.61 -3.31 -26.33
N PRO A 50 7.69 -3.20 -27.67
CA PRO A 50 7.13 -2.08 -28.42
C PRO A 50 5.62 -1.88 -28.22
N ARG A 51 4.87 -2.95 -27.91
CA ARG A 51 3.42 -2.86 -27.63
C ARG A 51 3.09 -2.23 -26.27
N CYS A 52 4.07 -2.17 -25.39
CA CYS A 52 3.91 -1.77 -24.00
C CYS A 52 4.61 -0.44 -23.71
N ALA A 53 5.78 -0.21 -24.32
CA ALA A 53 6.69 0.89 -24.04
C ALA A 53 6.00 2.27 -24.01
N GLY A 54 5.12 2.56 -24.98
CA GLY A 54 4.41 3.85 -25.07
C GLY A 54 3.42 4.12 -23.94
N SER A 55 3.01 3.09 -23.19
CA SER A 55 2.04 3.20 -22.09
C SER A 55 2.70 3.17 -20.70
N LEU A 56 4.01 2.94 -20.63
CA LEU A 56 4.77 2.89 -19.37
C LEU A 56 5.28 4.29 -19.02
N GLN A 57 4.57 4.97 -18.13
CA GLN A 57 4.88 6.34 -17.74
C GLN A 57 4.71 6.62 -16.24
N GLY A 58 5.39 7.66 -15.76
CA GLY A 58 5.29 8.15 -14.38
C GLY A 58 6.05 7.31 -13.35
N ALA A 59 5.93 7.68 -12.07
CA ALA A 59 6.68 7.07 -10.97
C ALA A 59 6.50 5.55 -10.88
N ARG A 60 5.30 5.06 -11.21
CA ARG A 60 4.95 3.63 -11.26
C ARG A 60 5.89 2.81 -12.15
N TRP A 61 6.35 3.40 -13.25
CA TRP A 61 7.22 2.77 -14.24
C TRP A 61 8.60 3.43 -14.31
N SER A 62 9.03 4.10 -13.24
CA SER A 62 10.36 4.71 -13.15
C SER A 62 11.47 3.67 -13.33
N THR A 63 12.54 4.03 -14.01
CA THR A 63 13.76 3.21 -14.13
C THR A 63 14.68 3.33 -12.91
N ASP A 64 14.31 4.13 -11.91
CA ASP A 64 15.07 4.35 -10.69
C ASP A 64 14.63 3.39 -9.57
N PHE A 65 15.60 2.69 -8.98
CA PHE A 65 15.39 1.81 -7.83
C PHE A 65 14.77 2.55 -6.64
N ALA A 66 15.29 3.75 -6.33
CA ALA A 66 14.92 4.50 -5.14
C ALA A 66 13.44 4.87 -5.16
N VAL A 67 12.89 5.22 -6.33
CA VAL A 67 11.47 5.53 -6.49
C VAL A 67 10.57 4.36 -6.04
N HIS A 68 10.91 3.13 -6.40
CA HIS A 68 10.13 1.95 -6.00
C HIS A 68 10.36 1.58 -4.54
N TYR A 69 11.59 1.73 -4.06
CA TYR A 69 11.98 1.40 -2.69
C TYR A 69 11.31 2.33 -1.68
N GLU A 70 11.41 3.65 -1.88
CA GLU A 70 10.82 4.65 -0.99
C GLU A 70 9.29 4.60 -1.00
N TRP A 71 8.68 4.38 -2.17
CA TRP A 71 7.23 4.15 -2.24
C TRP A 71 6.82 2.93 -1.40
N CYS A 72 7.57 1.83 -1.48
CA CYS A 72 7.26 0.62 -0.72
C CYS A 72 7.40 0.83 0.80
N LEU A 73 8.39 1.61 1.25
CA LEU A 73 8.54 1.92 2.67
C LEU A 73 7.34 2.68 3.24
N GLY A 74 6.70 3.52 2.43
CA GLY A 74 5.44 4.19 2.78
C GLY A 74 4.18 3.33 2.59
N ALA A 75 4.28 2.20 1.89
CA ALA A 75 3.16 1.32 1.60
C ALA A 75 3.02 0.20 2.64
N SER A 76 1.79 -0.28 2.80
CA SER A 76 1.58 -1.52 3.54
C SER A 76 2.09 -2.73 2.75
N PHE A 77 2.44 -3.82 3.43
CA PHE A 77 2.83 -5.07 2.76
C PHE A 77 1.77 -5.53 1.74
N GLY A 78 0.48 -5.45 2.11
CA GLY A 78 -0.63 -5.78 1.24
C GLY A 78 -0.70 -4.89 0.00
N ALA A 79 -0.56 -3.56 0.18
CA ALA A 79 -0.60 -2.60 -0.93
C ALA A 79 0.56 -2.81 -1.91
N ALA A 80 1.77 -3.07 -1.41
CA ALA A 80 2.92 -3.38 -2.26
C ALA A 80 2.74 -4.69 -3.04
N GLY A 81 2.12 -5.70 -2.41
CA GLY A 81 1.71 -6.93 -3.07
C GLY A 81 0.70 -6.69 -4.21
N THR A 82 -0.39 -5.97 -3.91
CA THR A 82 -1.42 -5.62 -4.89
C THR A 82 -0.84 -4.83 -6.06
N GLU A 83 0.06 -3.89 -5.80
CA GLU A 83 0.69 -3.09 -6.86
C GLU A 83 1.58 -3.95 -7.78
N ARG A 84 2.39 -4.85 -7.20
CA ARG A 84 3.20 -5.80 -7.98
C ARG A 84 2.34 -6.65 -8.90
N ASP A 85 1.20 -7.12 -8.40
CA ASP A 85 0.27 -7.97 -9.15
C ASP A 85 -0.42 -7.19 -10.26
N ALA A 86 -0.85 -5.95 -9.98
CA ALA A 86 -1.42 -5.05 -10.98
C ALA A 86 -0.44 -4.70 -12.10
N ARG A 87 0.85 -4.47 -11.79
CA ARG A 87 1.90 -4.27 -12.79
C ARG A 87 2.11 -5.50 -13.64
N THR A 88 2.10 -6.69 -13.03
CA THR A 88 2.21 -7.96 -13.74
C THR A 88 1.05 -8.14 -14.72
N GLN A 89 -0.17 -7.85 -14.28
CA GLN A 89 -1.36 -7.93 -15.13
C GLN A 89 -1.30 -6.93 -16.30
N PHE A 90 -0.87 -5.70 -16.04
CA PHE A 90 -0.66 -4.70 -17.09
C PHE A 90 0.31 -5.19 -18.15
N LEU A 91 1.49 -5.69 -17.75
CA LEU A 91 2.50 -6.19 -18.69
C LEU A 91 2.02 -7.42 -19.48
N ARG A 92 1.24 -8.31 -18.86
CA ARG A 92 0.60 -9.45 -19.56
C ARG A 92 -0.39 -9.00 -20.62
N SER A 93 -1.06 -7.86 -20.43
CA SER A 93 -1.97 -7.33 -21.45
C SER A 93 -1.24 -6.89 -22.73
N CYS A 94 0.03 -6.51 -22.62
CA CYS A 94 0.85 -6.06 -23.74
C CYS A 94 1.34 -7.18 -24.66
N THR A 95 1.38 -8.43 -24.19
CA THR A 95 1.83 -9.55 -25.01
C THR A 95 0.75 -10.06 -25.96
N GLY A 96 -0.52 -9.68 -25.73
CA GLY A 96 -1.65 -10.16 -26.53
C GLY A 96 -1.95 -11.64 -26.26
N ARG A 97 -3.23 -11.98 -26.42
CA ARG A 97 -3.80 -13.32 -26.29
C ARG A 97 -3.36 -14.20 -27.45
#